data_AF-A0A6N7G6P1-F1
#
_entry.id   AF-A0A6N7G6P1-F1
#
_cell.length_a   1.000
_cell.length_b   1.000
_cell.length_c   1.000
_cell.angle_alpha   90.00
_cell.angle_beta   90.00
_cell.angle_gamma   90.00
#
_symmetry.space_group_name_H-M   'P 1'
#
loop_
_entity.id
_entity.type
_entity.pdbx_description
1 polymer ?
#
loop_
_entity_poly.entity_id
_entity_poly.type
_entity_poly.pdbx_seq_one_letter_code
_entity_poly.pdbx_strand_id
1 'polypeptide(L)'
;MASGARTRAQTRHPARMGKPLEAPKPQPIRDEASGTRMPSTWLLAGMAECRRVSFHHPPSGVAAGGSVAVRPEGGSLISPALRRCAAVLVMMVTAFAGAPGVALAHGIGGSAADLSGWEFVPLGIEHMLLGWDHLLFIGGVVLLAGELGRAAKLITVFVLGHSTTLIVATLAEWQVNALAVDVVIALSVAFVGVVGLIGRPQRWLWFGAAVLAFGLVHGLGLSTRLQALGLPEDGMLARVIAFNVGIEVGQLAAIVVMVLLGKLFARAITWSHAERATHGGFVAIGVVAALVLTMLTVTGVTGEGRADAVGSCSVSTRATTYAAAGGGHPAKTFYRPAERYPEADFGHVLGDGYVLVHYPTTLPDAQVRELKQLVTGPNGAGMLAGATPDQDEPLKAVNAQDQLECEEFDLPALRQFTQDWHAELKGTTAD
;
A
#
# COMPACT_ATOMS: atom_id res chain seq x y z
N MET A 1 -37.74 -21.04 81.64
CA MET A 1 -37.21 -20.34 80.45
C MET A 1 -38.06 -20.72 79.25
N ALA A 2 -38.69 -19.71 78.62
CA ALA A 2 -39.42 -19.59 77.33
C ALA A 2 -40.18 -20.83 76.75
N SER A 3 -41.53 -20.84 76.71
CA SER A 3 -42.46 -20.21 75.72
C SER A 3 -42.45 -20.94 74.36
N GLY A 4 -43.46 -21.73 73.97
CA GLY A 4 -44.76 -21.31 73.40
C GLY A 4 -44.64 -21.23 71.85
N ALA A 5 -45.54 -21.64 70.95
CA ALA A 5 -46.89 -22.19 70.98
C ALA A 5 -47.22 -22.79 69.57
N ARG A 6 -48.38 -23.46 69.49
CA ARG A 6 -49.06 -24.16 68.38
C ARG A 6 -49.18 -23.37 67.06
N THR A 7 -49.30 -24.08 65.92
CA THR A 7 -50.45 -23.91 65.00
C THR A 7 -50.69 -25.05 64.01
N ARG A 8 -51.93 -25.07 63.52
CA ARG A 8 -52.77 -26.11 62.91
C ARG A 8 -52.70 -26.06 61.38
N ALA A 9 -52.72 -27.22 60.72
CA ALA A 9 -52.82 -27.35 59.27
C ALA A 9 -54.26 -27.09 58.77
N GLN A 10 -54.39 -26.43 57.61
CA GLN A 10 -55.65 -26.19 56.91
C GLN A 10 -55.52 -26.54 55.41
N THR A 11 -56.61 -27.11 54.92
CA THR A 11 -56.92 -27.82 53.67
C THR A 11 -56.94 -26.97 52.37
N ARG A 12 -56.80 -27.62 51.18
CA ARG A 12 -57.65 -27.34 49.98
C ARG A 12 -57.56 -28.40 48.85
N HIS A 13 -58.68 -28.53 48.14
CA HIS A 13 -59.12 -29.48 47.10
C HIS A 13 -58.27 -29.61 45.80
N PRO A 14 -58.41 -30.72 45.04
CA PRO A 14 -57.88 -30.88 43.68
C PRO A 14 -58.87 -30.41 42.59
N ALA A 15 -58.36 -29.78 41.54
CA ALA A 15 -59.13 -29.36 40.35
C ALA A 15 -58.84 -30.27 39.14
N ARG A 16 -59.91 -30.51 38.37
CA ARG A 16 -60.07 -31.33 37.14
C ARG A 16 -58.99 -31.14 36.07
N MET A 17 -58.52 -32.25 35.49
CA MET A 17 -57.89 -32.30 34.16
C MET A 17 -58.94 -32.22 33.04
N GLY A 18 -58.75 -31.30 32.09
CA GLY A 18 -59.46 -31.22 30.81
C GLY A 18 -58.51 -31.48 29.64
N LYS A 19 -59.03 -32.13 28.58
CA LYS A 19 -58.33 -32.67 27.39
C LYS A 19 -57.63 -31.61 26.51
N PRO A 20 -56.63 -31.99 25.70
CA PRO A 20 -55.98 -31.10 24.73
C PRO A 20 -56.80 -30.96 23.43
N LEU A 21 -56.86 -29.74 22.89
CA LEU A 21 -57.46 -29.41 21.58
C LEU A 21 -56.36 -29.37 20.50
N GLU A 22 -56.68 -29.96 19.36
CA GLU A 22 -55.82 -30.27 18.20
C GLU A 22 -55.51 -29.03 17.33
N ALA A 23 -54.33 -28.97 16.73
CA ALA A 23 -53.87 -27.86 15.88
C ALA A 23 -54.33 -28.03 14.41
N PRO A 24 -54.71 -26.95 13.69
CA PRO A 24 -55.12 -27.04 12.28
C PRO A 24 -53.93 -27.06 11.30
N LYS A 25 -54.02 -27.89 10.26
CA LYS A 25 -53.05 -27.99 9.14
C LYS A 25 -53.18 -26.83 8.14
N PRO A 26 -52.09 -26.37 7.50
CA PRO A 26 -52.10 -25.29 6.51
C PRO A 26 -52.53 -25.77 5.11
N GLN A 27 -53.29 -24.93 4.39
CA GLN A 27 -53.60 -25.11 2.97
C GLN A 27 -52.61 -24.33 2.07
N PRO A 28 -52.28 -24.83 0.87
CA PRO A 28 -51.36 -24.16 -0.05
C PRO A 28 -52.06 -23.11 -0.92
N ILE A 29 -51.43 -21.94 -1.07
CA ILE A 29 -51.82 -20.87 -1.98
C ILE A 29 -51.32 -21.23 -3.39
N ARG A 30 -52.20 -21.15 -4.40
CA ARG A 30 -51.87 -21.30 -5.82
C ARG A 30 -51.41 -19.95 -6.38
N ASP A 31 -50.25 -19.93 -7.01
CA ASP A 31 -49.76 -18.82 -7.83
C ASP A 31 -50.24 -18.98 -9.28
N GLU A 32 -51.07 -18.05 -9.74
CA GLU A 32 -51.26 -17.74 -11.17
C GLU A 32 -50.57 -16.41 -11.47
N ALA A 33 -49.51 -16.43 -12.28
CA ALA A 33 -49.12 -15.27 -13.08
C ALA A 33 -48.20 -15.69 -14.24
N SER A 34 -48.80 -15.62 -15.43
CA SER A 34 -48.23 -15.67 -16.76
C SER A 34 -47.03 -14.74 -16.96
N GLY A 35 -46.05 -15.20 -17.74
CA GLY A 35 -44.90 -14.40 -18.16
C GLY A 35 -45.20 -13.41 -19.29
N THR A 36 -44.33 -12.40 -19.37
CA THR A 36 -43.99 -11.66 -20.59
C THR A 36 -42.60 -11.03 -20.43
N ARG A 37 -41.94 -10.83 -21.57
CA ARG A 37 -40.51 -10.55 -21.77
C ARG A 37 -40.14 -9.07 -21.54
N MET A 38 -38.84 -8.87 -21.28
CA MET A 38 -37.92 -7.68 -21.38
C MET A 38 -38.33 -6.53 -22.34
N PRO A 39 -37.75 -5.29 -22.29
CA PRO A 39 -36.33 -4.98 -21.99
C PRO A 39 -35.98 -3.63 -21.29
N SER A 40 -34.65 -3.45 -21.17
CA SER A 40 -33.81 -2.30 -20.83
C SER A 40 -34.22 -0.91 -21.33
N THR A 41 -34.09 0.10 -20.45
CA THR A 41 -33.40 1.42 -20.63
C THR A 41 -33.97 2.41 -19.61
N TRP A 42 -33.16 2.96 -18.69
CA TRP A 42 -33.52 4.20 -17.98
C TRP A 42 -32.27 5.04 -17.68
N LEU A 43 -32.01 5.96 -18.61
CA LEU A 43 -31.35 7.23 -18.39
C LEU A 43 -32.38 8.21 -17.78
N LEU A 44 -31.95 8.91 -16.73
CA LEU A 44 -32.36 10.26 -16.27
C LEU A 44 -33.78 10.77 -16.63
N ALA A 45 -34.64 10.87 -15.61
CA ALA A 45 -35.60 11.98 -15.50
C ALA A 45 -36.11 12.07 -14.04
N GLY A 46 -35.69 13.11 -13.34
CA GLY A 46 -36.39 13.57 -12.14
C GLY A 46 -37.59 14.43 -12.55
N MET A 47 -38.70 14.31 -11.84
CA MET A 47 -39.43 15.40 -11.18
C MET A 47 -40.81 14.92 -10.68
N ALA A 48 -41.11 15.33 -9.45
CA ALA A 48 -42.43 15.63 -8.89
C ALA A 48 -43.51 14.52 -8.89
N GLU A 49 -43.74 13.93 -7.71
CA GLU A 49 -45.10 13.57 -7.28
C GLU A 49 -45.21 13.68 -5.75
N CYS A 50 -45.75 14.81 -5.29
CA CYS A 50 -46.07 15.06 -3.88
C CYS A 50 -47.46 14.46 -3.61
N ARG A 51 -47.55 13.26 -3.03
CA ARG A 51 -48.83 12.60 -2.74
C ARG A 51 -49.23 12.77 -1.27
N ARG A 52 -50.44 13.31 -1.09
CA ARG A 52 -51.13 13.69 0.16
C ARG A 52 -51.09 12.60 1.24
N VAL A 53 -50.75 13.00 2.47
CA VAL A 53 -51.03 12.26 3.69
C VAL A 53 -52.34 12.78 4.27
N SER A 54 -53.38 11.96 4.28
CA SER A 54 -54.65 12.24 4.94
C SER A 54 -54.51 11.98 6.44
N PHE A 55 -54.80 12.99 7.26
CA PHE A 55 -54.91 12.85 8.71
C PHE A 55 -56.30 12.31 9.08
N HIS A 56 -56.35 11.24 9.87
CA HIS A 56 -57.53 10.83 10.62
C HIS A 56 -57.30 11.13 12.11
N HIS A 57 -58.19 11.92 12.70
CA HIS A 57 -58.25 12.15 14.15
C HIS A 57 -58.81 10.89 14.85
N PRO A 58 -58.24 10.44 15.99
CA PRO A 58 -58.93 9.56 16.91
C PRO A 58 -59.73 10.37 17.95
N PRO A 59 -60.85 9.83 18.47
CA PRO A 59 -61.62 10.49 19.50
C PRO A 59 -60.97 10.35 20.88
N SER A 60 -61.20 11.37 21.69
CA SER A 60 -60.80 11.55 23.08
C SER A 60 -61.39 10.51 24.04
N GLY A 61 -60.56 9.90 24.90
CA GLY A 61 -61.03 9.21 26.09
C GLY A 61 -60.05 8.25 26.77
N VAL A 62 -59.67 8.61 27.99
CA VAL A 62 -59.23 7.73 29.11
C VAL A 62 -57.75 7.35 29.21
N ALA A 63 -57.21 7.65 30.40
CA ALA A 63 -55.85 7.46 30.87
C ALA A 63 -55.53 6.02 31.29
N ALA A 64 -54.28 5.60 31.12
CA ALA A 64 -53.50 4.82 32.10
C ALA A 64 -52.07 4.60 31.58
N GLY A 65 -51.09 4.79 32.46
CA GLY A 65 -49.67 4.65 32.15
C GLY A 65 -49.27 3.24 31.74
N GLY A 66 -48.30 3.18 30.83
CA GLY A 66 -47.69 1.95 30.35
C GLY A 66 -46.59 2.26 29.35
N SER A 67 -45.49 2.82 29.82
CA SER A 67 -44.27 2.98 29.01
C SER A 67 -43.75 1.59 28.66
N VAL A 68 -44.09 1.08 27.48
CA VAL A 68 -43.45 -0.12 26.92
C VAL A 68 -42.03 0.27 26.54
N ALA A 69 -41.11 0.07 27.48
CA ALA A 69 -39.69 0.16 27.24
C ALA A 69 -39.30 -0.99 26.31
N VAL A 70 -39.11 -0.68 25.02
CA VAL A 70 -38.41 -1.57 24.09
C VAL A 70 -36.97 -1.70 24.60
N ARG A 71 -36.66 -2.86 25.19
CA ARG A 71 -35.33 -3.22 25.65
C ARG A 71 -34.50 -3.57 24.40
N PRO A 72 -33.43 -2.83 24.06
CA PRO A 72 -32.52 -3.28 23.02
C PRO A 72 -31.72 -4.46 23.58
N GLU A 73 -32.10 -5.67 23.21
CA GLU A 73 -31.26 -6.85 23.42
C GLU A 73 -30.09 -6.83 22.43
N GLY A 74 -28.87 -6.98 22.96
CA GLY A 74 -27.64 -7.04 22.18
C GLY A 74 -26.72 -5.82 22.33
N GLY A 75 -26.43 -5.40 23.56
CA GLY A 75 -25.42 -4.36 23.83
C GLY A 75 -24.04 -4.83 23.40
N SER A 76 -23.51 -4.28 22.29
CA SER A 76 -22.09 -4.39 21.96
C SER A 76 -21.29 -3.78 23.10
N LEU A 77 -20.46 -4.58 23.77
CA LEU A 77 -19.48 -4.14 24.76
C LEU A 77 -18.32 -3.38 24.09
N ILE A 78 -18.61 -2.29 23.37
CA ILE A 78 -17.59 -1.38 22.84
C ILE A 78 -18.05 0.05 23.10
N SER A 79 -17.48 0.61 24.16
CA SER A 79 -17.80 1.92 24.73
C SER A 79 -17.61 3.09 23.74
N PRO A 80 -18.27 4.24 23.98
CA PRO A 80 -17.97 5.52 23.32
C PRO A 80 -16.49 5.94 23.38
N ALA A 81 -15.65 5.23 24.15
CA ALA A 81 -14.20 5.40 24.17
C ALA A 81 -13.54 4.99 22.83
N LEU A 82 -14.03 3.95 22.12
CA LEU A 82 -13.38 3.54 20.87
C LEU A 82 -13.60 4.54 19.71
N ARG A 83 -14.72 5.27 19.74
CA ARG A 83 -15.01 6.37 18.80
C ARG A 83 -14.11 7.59 19.02
N ARG A 84 -13.53 7.70 20.23
CA ARG A 84 -12.64 8.80 20.64
C ARG A 84 -11.16 8.45 20.42
N CYS A 85 -10.83 7.17 20.24
CA CYS A 85 -9.51 6.70 19.80
C CYS A 85 -9.09 7.23 18.41
N ALA A 86 -10.08 7.46 17.55
CA ALA A 86 -9.93 7.88 16.16
C ALA A 86 -9.26 9.24 15.99
N ALA A 87 -9.68 10.20 16.81
CA ALA A 87 -9.30 11.61 16.69
C ALA A 87 -7.82 11.88 16.95
N VAL A 88 -7.16 11.02 17.74
CA VAL A 88 -5.75 11.20 18.06
C VAL A 88 -4.82 10.51 17.08
N LEU A 89 -5.27 9.42 16.46
CA LEU A 89 -4.52 8.87 15.32
C LEU A 89 -4.44 9.91 14.20
N VAL A 90 -5.52 10.66 13.96
CA VAL A 90 -5.50 11.75 12.97
C VAL A 90 -4.64 12.92 13.40
N MET A 91 -4.62 13.35 14.67
CA MET A 91 -3.67 14.39 15.12
C MET A 91 -2.20 13.95 15.05
N MET A 92 -1.88 12.70 15.36
CA MET A 92 -0.51 12.20 15.25
C MET A 92 -0.08 12.07 13.79
N VAL A 93 -0.97 11.66 12.90
CA VAL A 93 -0.62 11.55 11.48
C VAL A 93 -0.64 12.91 10.76
N THR A 94 -1.53 13.85 11.11
CA THR A 94 -1.44 15.22 10.57
C THR A 94 -0.18 15.95 11.04
N ALA A 95 0.31 15.66 12.26
CA ALA A 95 1.60 16.16 12.73
C ALA A 95 2.78 15.54 11.98
N PHE A 96 2.69 14.27 11.57
CA PHE A 96 3.75 13.57 10.83
C PHE A 96 3.76 13.92 9.32
N ALA A 97 2.58 14.12 8.72
CA ALA A 97 2.42 14.51 7.31
C ALA A 97 2.86 15.96 7.01
N GLY A 98 3.12 16.77 8.05
CA GLY A 98 3.67 18.12 7.93
C GLY A 98 5.20 18.18 7.86
N ALA A 99 5.89 17.04 8.00
CA ALA A 99 7.34 16.99 7.88
C ALA A 99 7.76 16.86 6.39
N PRO A 100 8.78 17.59 5.92
CA PRO A 100 9.25 17.55 4.53
C PRO A 100 9.86 16.20 4.07
N GLY A 101 9.72 15.13 4.85
CA GLY A 101 10.22 13.78 4.55
C GLY A 101 9.28 12.88 3.75
N VAL A 102 8.18 13.40 3.19
CA VAL A 102 7.16 12.61 2.47
C VAL A 102 7.75 11.86 1.25
N ALA A 103 8.86 12.37 0.69
CA ALA A 103 9.61 11.75 -0.39
C ALA A 103 10.67 10.72 0.08
N LEU A 104 11.11 10.77 1.34
CA LEU A 104 12.23 9.97 1.86
C LEU A 104 11.82 8.70 2.61
N ALA A 105 10.54 8.51 2.95
CA ALA A 105 10.09 7.39 3.78
C ALA A 105 10.15 6.00 3.10
N HIS A 106 10.63 5.96 1.87
CA HIS A 106 10.23 4.93 0.91
C HIS A 106 11.38 4.44 0.02
N GLY A 107 12.59 4.96 0.25
CA GLY A 107 13.82 4.41 -0.29
C GLY A 107 14.42 3.39 0.68
N ILE A 108 14.61 2.15 0.22
CA ILE A 108 15.51 1.22 0.89
C ILE A 108 16.92 1.66 0.49
N GLY A 109 17.58 2.45 1.34
CA GLY A 109 18.92 2.98 1.09
C GLY A 109 19.99 2.24 1.89
N GLY A 110 20.99 1.69 1.19
CA GLY A 110 22.28 1.28 1.76
C GLY A 110 22.58 -0.23 1.76
N SER A 111 23.74 -0.59 1.16
CA SER A 111 24.53 -1.81 1.37
C SER A 111 23.78 -3.15 1.51
N ALA A 112 22.70 -3.35 0.77
CA ALA A 112 21.91 -4.59 0.81
C ALA A 112 22.58 -5.81 0.13
N ALA A 113 23.76 -5.62 -0.47
CA ALA A 113 24.49 -6.67 -1.19
C ALA A 113 25.10 -7.74 -0.24
N ASP A 114 25.49 -7.37 0.99
CA ASP A 114 26.15 -8.28 1.95
C ASP A 114 25.22 -8.84 3.03
N LEU A 115 23.93 -8.45 3.02
CA LEU A 115 22.98 -8.82 4.06
C LEU A 115 22.43 -10.24 3.84
N SER A 116 22.57 -11.07 4.87
CA SER A 116 21.96 -12.39 4.99
C SER A 116 20.43 -12.28 4.98
N GLY A 117 19.72 -13.34 4.57
CA GLY A 117 18.26 -13.32 4.42
C GLY A 117 17.50 -12.82 5.65
N TRP A 118 18.02 -13.03 6.87
CA TRP A 118 17.37 -12.60 8.12
C TRP A 118 17.52 -11.11 8.45
N GLU A 119 18.50 -10.43 7.88
CA GLU A 119 18.69 -8.99 8.07
C GLU A 119 17.66 -8.15 7.31
N PHE A 120 16.84 -8.79 6.46
CA PHE A 120 15.68 -8.18 5.82
C PHE A 120 14.46 -8.08 6.75
N VAL A 121 14.42 -8.81 7.88
CA VAL A 121 13.34 -8.68 8.87
C VAL A 121 13.28 -7.26 9.47
N PRO A 122 14.37 -6.70 10.05
CA PRO A 122 14.34 -5.34 10.58
C PRO A 122 14.02 -4.30 9.50
N LEU A 123 14.52 -4.49 8.27
CA LEU A 123 14.20 -3.62 7.15
C LEU A 123 12.69 -3.63 6.83
N GLY A 124 12.05 -4.79 6.86
CA GLY A 124 10.60 -4.91 6.70
C GLY A 124 9.81 -4.25 7.83
N ILE A 125 10.30 -4.36 9.08
CA ILE A 125 9.70 -3.67 10.24
C ILE A 125 9.80 -2.15 10.06
N GLU A 126 10.98 -1.64 9.72
CA GLU A 126 11.23 -0.22 9.53
C GLU A 126 10.40 0.34 8.39
N HIS A 127 10.38 -0.33 7.24
CA HIS A 127 9.54 0.04 6.10
C HIS A 127 8.06 0.17 6.52
N MET A 128 7.55 -0.82 7.24
CA MET A 128 6.17 -0.84 7.70
C MET A 128 5.84 0.28 8.71
N LEU A 129 6.79 0.60 9.60
CA LEU A 129 6.60 1.63 10.64
C LEU A 129 6.87 3.05 10.15
N LEU A 130 7.71 3.23 9.13
CA LEU A 130 8.02 4.52 8.52
C LEU A 130 7.05 4.87 7.38
N GLY A 131 6.41 3.87 6.78
CA GLY A 131 5.36 4.02 5.77
C GLY A 131 4.11 4.69 6.32
N TRP A 132 4.02 6.01 6.15
CA TRP A 132 2.89 6.82 6.64
C TRP A 132 1.55 6.39 6.04
N ASP A 133 1.56 5.95 4.77
CA ASP A 133 0.44 5.44 4.01
C ASP A 133 -0.09 4.11 4.58
N HIS A 134 0.81 3.21 4.95
CA HIS A 134 0.51 1.94 5.59
C HIS A 134 -0.11 2.16 6.98
N LEU A 135 0.49 3.03 7.78
CA LEU A 135 -0.05 3.40 9.09
C LEU A 135 -1.42 4.08 8.99
N LEU A 136 -1.62 4.97 8.01
CA LEU A 136 -2.93 5.59 7.76
C LEU A 136 -3.97 4.56 7.34
N PHE A 137 -3.64 3.70 6.38
CA PHE A 137 -4.58 2.70 5.90
C PHE A 137 -5.01 1.74 7.02
N ILE A 138 -4.06 1.18 7.77
CA ILE A 138 -4.35 0.34 8.94
C ILE A 138 -5.14 1.12 9.98
N GLY A 139 -4.77 2.37 10.24
CA GLY A 139 -5.49 3.26 11.11
C GLY A 139 -6.97 3.35 10.73
N GLY A 140 -7.26 3.69 9.47
CA GLY A 140 -8.61 3.75 8.93
C GLY A 140 -9.37 2.42 9.08
N VAL A 141 -8.72 1.30 8.77
CA VAL A 141 -9.29 -0.06 8.92
C VAL A 141 -9.61 -0.37 10.37
N VAL A 142 -8.72 -0.08 11.32
CA VAL A 142 -8.93 -0.32 12.76
C VAL A 142 -10.15 0.47 13.27
N LEU A 143 -10.28 1.72 12.83
CA LEU A 143 -11.40 2.59 13.22
C LEU A 143 -12.74 2.12 12.65
N LEU A 144 -12.75 1.72 11.38
CA LEU A 144 -13.91 1.13 10.72
C LEU A 144 -14.30 -0.20 11.37
N ALA A 145 -13.34 -1.09 11.57
CA ALA A 145 -13.53 -2.41 12.15
C ALA A 145 -14.21 -2.33 13.52
N GLY A 146 -13.79 -1.36 14.35
CA GLY A 146 -14.41 -1.08 15.65
C GLY A 146 -14.20 -2.17 16.70
N GLU A 147 -13.45 -3.23 16.41
CA GLU A 147 -13.07 -4.29 17.35
C GLU A 147 -11.77 -4.95 16.89
N LEU A 148 -10.95 -5.41 17.84
CA LEU A 148 -9.62 -5.98 17.56
C LEU A 148 -9.68 -7.21 16.65
N GLY A 149 -10.59 -8.14 16.92
CA GLY A 149 -10.70 -9.38 16.14
C GLY A 149 -11.06 -9.13 14.67
N ARG A 150 -11.88 -8.12 14.39
CA ARG A 150 -12.24 -7.74 13.02
C ARG A 150 -11.11 -6.99 12.33
N ALA A 151 -10.46 -6.07 13.04
CA ALA A 151 -9.30 -5.35 12.52
C ALA A 151 -8.20 -6.34 12.13
N ALA A 152 -7.86 -7.28 13.02
CA ALA A 152 -6.86 -8.32 12.78
C ALA A 152 -7.20 -9.17 11.54
N LYS A 153 -8.47 -9.59 11.36
CA LYS A 153 -8.89 -10.34 10.16
C LYS A 153 -8.73 -9.54 8.87
N LEU A 154 -9.17 -8.28 8.84
CA LEU A 154 -9.06 -7.43 7.66
C LEU A 154 -7.60 -7.14 7.31
N ILE A 155 -6.78 -6.92 8.33
CA ILE A 155 -5.34 -6.70 8.20
C ILE A 155 -4.65 -7.97 7.71
N THR A 156 -5.02 -9.15 8.21
CA THR A 156 -4.50 -10.43 7.68
C THR A 156 -4.83 -10.57 6.20
N VAL A 157 -6.06 -10.23 5.79
CA VAL A 157 -6.46 -10.25 4.37
C VAL A 157 -5.64 -9.26 3.53
N PHE A 158 -5.34 -8.07 4.06
CA PHE A 158 -4.45 -7.12 3.41
C PHE A 158 -3.03 -7.68 3.23
N VAL A 159 -2.43 -8.21 4.30
CA VAL A 159 -1.08 -8.79 4.29
C VAL A 159 -1.02 -9.97 3.32
N LEU A 160 -2.04 -10.83 3.29
CA LEU A 160 -2.11 -11.93 2.33
C LEU A 160 -2.07 -11.42 0.88
N GLY A 161 -2.83 -10.37 0.55
CA GLY A 161 -2.78 -9.75 -0.78
C GLY A 161 -1.40 -9.15 -1.06
N HIS A 162 -0.88 -8.36 -0.11
CA HIS A 162 0.43 -7.71 -0.21
C HIS A 162 1.55 -8.70 -0.48
N SER A 163 1.69 -9.72 0.37
CA SER A 163 2.73 -10.74 0.23
C SER A 163 2.57 -11.57 -1.04
N THR A 164 1.33 -11.86 -1.46
CA THR A 164 1.07 -12.59 -2.71
C THR A 164 1.60 -11.81 -3.91
N THR A 165 1.19 -10.54 -4.08
CA THR A 165 1.67 -9.76 -5.22
C THR A 165 3.14 -9.44 -5.10
N LEU A 166 3.67 -9.18 -3.91
CA LEU A 166 5.10 -8.93 -3.73
C LEU A 166 5.93 -10.12 -4.26
N ILE A 167 5.60 -11.34 -3.83
CA ILE A 167 6.33 -12.54 -4.27
C ILE A 167 6.12 -12.77 -5.77
N VAL A 168 4.88 -12.73 -6.25
CA VAL A 168 4.57 -13.00 -7.66
C VAL A 168 5.21 -11.97 -8.58
N ALA A 169 5.05 -10.68 -8.30
CA ALA A 169 5.60 -9.61 -9.12
C ALA A 169 7.14 -9.59 -9.08
N THR A 170 7.76 -9.97 -7.96
CA THR A 170 9.23 -10.11 -7.86
C THR A 170 9.73 -11.29 -8.70
N LEU A 171 9.09 -12.47 -8.60
CA LEU A 171 9.51 -13.66 -9.34
C LEU A 171 9.16 -13.62 -10.83
N ALA A 172 8.12 -12.88 -11.20
CA ALA A 172 7.68 -12.71 -12.57
C ALA A 172 8.20 -11.43 -13.22
N GLU A 173 9.08 -10.69 -12.52
CA GLU A 173 9.73 -9.46 -12.99
C GLU A 173 8.73 -8.41 -13.52
N TRP A 174 7.59 -8.27 -12.83
CA TRP A 174 6.59 -7.28 -13.22
C TRP A 174 7.08 -5.87 -12.88
N GLN A 175 7.31 -5.08 -13.92
CA GLN A 175 7.67 -3.67 -13.80
C GLN A 175 6.45 -2.80 -14.14
N VAL A 176 5.99 -2.04 -13.14
CA VAL A 176 4.94 -1.04 -13.31
C VAL A 176 5.45 0.32 -12.86
N ASN A 177 4.79 1.39 -13.29
CA ASN A 177 5.17 2.73 -12.82
C ASN A 177 4.92 2.85 -11.31
N ALA A 178 5.99 2.93 -10.51
CA ALA A 178 5.91 2.97 -9.04
C ALA A 178 5.06 4.15 -8.54
N LEU A 179 5.20 5.32 -9.16
CA LEU A 179 4.43 6.50 -8.79
C LEU A 179 2.95 6.34 -9.10
N ALA A 180 2.60 5.67 -10.21
CA ALA A 180 1.21 5.35 -10.51
C ALA A 180 0.61 4.39 -9.48
N VAL A 181 1.40 3.43 -8.98
CA VAL A 181 0.98 2.56 -7.88
C VAL A 181 0.79 3.37 -6.59
N ASP A 182 1.71 4.28 -6.27
CA ASP A 182 1.62 5.14 -5.07
C ASP A 182 0.36 6.03 -5.10
N VAL A 183 -0.07 6.49 -6.28
CA VAL A 183 -1.35 7.21 -6.43
C VAL A 183 -2.51 6.32 -5.99
N VAL A 184 -2.55 5.06 -6.41
CA VAL A 184 -3.61 4.12 -6.01
C VAL A 184 -3.53 3.80 -4.52
N ILE A 185 -2.32 3.69 -3.97
CA ILE A 185 -2.09 3.54 -2.52
C ILE A 185 -2.66 4.74 -1.75
N ALA A 186 -2.37 5.98 -2.18
CA ALA A 186 -2.93 7.19 -1.57
C ALA A 186 -4.46 7.23 -1.66
N LEU A 187 -5.03 6.78 -2.79
CA LEU A 187 -6.47 6.66 -2.97
C LEU A 187 -7.10 5.59 -2.05
N SER A 188 -6.35 4.56 -1.64
CA SER A 188 -6.82 3.58 -0.65
C SER A 188 -7.07 4.22 0.73
N VAL A 189 -6.25 5.20 1.11
CA VAL A 189 -6.40 5.99 2.34
C VAL A 189 -7.65 6.88 2.24
N ALA A 190 -7.85 7.53 1.10
CA ALA A 190 -9.07 8.29 0.85
C ALA A 190 -10.31 7.39 0.89
N PHE A 191 -10.23 6.19 0.32
CA PHE A 191 -11.31 5.21 0.31
C PHE A 191 -11.75 4.83 1.72
N VAL A 192 -10.83 4.47 2.63
CA VAL A 192 -11.20 4.15 4.02
C VAL A 192 -11.79 5.37 4.75
N GLY A 193 -11.31 6.57 4.44
CA GLY A 193 -11.90 7.82 4.91
C GLY A 193 -13.35 8.02 4.44
N VAL A 194 -13.61 7.84 3.15
CA VAL A 194 -14.95 7.99 2.55
C VAL A 194 -15.91 6.96 3.12
N VAL A 195 -15.49 5.69 3.22
CA VAL A 195 -16.31 4.64 3.87
C VAL A 195 -16.62 5.05 5.30
N GLY A 196 -15.65 5.59 6.05
CA GLY A 196 -15.88 6.08 7.41
C GLY A 196 -16.86 7.25 7.52
N LEU A 197 -16.86 8.18 6.55
CA LEU A 197 -17.81 9.29 6.50
C LEU A 197 -19.25 8.82 6.21
N ILE A 198 -19.40 7.83 5.33
CA ILE A 198 -20.70 7.21 5.01
C ILE A 198 -21.21 6.40 6.22
N GLY A 199 -20.29 5.74 6.92
CA GLY A 199 -20.54 4.91 8.08
C GLY A 199 -19.97 3.50 7.91
N ARG A 200 -19.94 2.74 9.01
CA ARG A 200 -19.35 1.39 9.01
C ARG A 200 -19.96 0.49 7.92
N PRO A 201 -19.13 -0.30 7.23
CA PRO A 201 -19.62 -1.17 6.17
C PRO A 201 -20.62 -2.19 6.72
N GLN A 202 -21.79 -2.28 6.09
CA GLN A 202 -22.80 -3.29 6.43
C GLN A 202 -22.44 -4.67 5.85
N ARG A 203 -21.71 -4.70 4.74
CA ARG A 203 -21.26 -5.91 4.05
C ARG A 203 -19.75 -6.07 4.17
N TRP A 204 -19.31 -6.75 5.22
CA TRP A 204 -17.88 -6.95 5.50
C TRP A 204 -17.12 -7.75 4.43
N LEU A 205 -17.80 -8.60 3.66
CA LEU A 205 -17.20 -9.33 2.54
C LEU A 205 -16.72 -8.39 1.43
N TRP A 206 -17.56 -7.40 1.06
CA TRP A 206 -17.18 -6.40 0.05
C TRP A 206 -16.00 -5.55 0.54
N PHE A 207 -16.05 -5.12 1.81
CA PHE A 207 -14.96 -4.33 2.37
C PHE A 207 -13.66 -5.14 2.47
N GLY A 208 -13.75 -6.41 2.87
CA GLY A 208 -12.61 -7.33 2.87
C GLY A 208 -12.02 -7.55 1.47
N ALA A 209 -12.86 -7.67 0.43
CA ALA A 209 -12.39 -7.77 -0.95
C ALA A 209 -11.67 -6.49 -1.41
N ALA A 210 -12.17 -5.31 -1.03
CA ALA A 210 -11.48 -4.05 -1.31
C ALA A 210 -10.13 -3.98 -0.57
N VAL A 211 -10.09 -4.36 0.70
CA VAL A 211 -8.85 -4.43 1.49
C VAL A 211 -7.84 -5.41 0.90
N LEU A 212 -8.28 -6.57 0.41
CA LEU A 212 -7.44 -7.51 -0.33
C LEU A 212 -6.87 -6.87 -1.60
N ALA A 213 -7.72 -6.20 -2.39
CA ALA A 213 -7.32 -5.54 -3.62
C ALA A 213 -6.27 -4.44 -3.37
N PHE A 214 -6.44 -3.63 -2.32
CA PHE A 214 -5.42 -2.67 -1.92
C PHE A 214 -4.14 -3.36 -1.45
N GLY A 215 -4.24 -4.47 -0.70
CA GLY A 215 -3.08 -5.29 -0.35
C GLY A 215 -2.29 -5.69 -1.59
N LEU A 216 -2.96 -6.24 -2.61
CA LEU A 216 -2.32 -6.64 -3.88
C LEU A 216 -1.59 -5.46 -4.55
N VAL A 217 -2.20 -4.27 -4.58
CA VAL A 217 -1.59 -3.07 -5.18
C VAL A 217 -0.38 -2.58 -4.36
N HIS A 218 -0.48 -2.57 -3.04
CA HIS A 218 0.66 -2.21 -2.18
C HIS A 218 1.86 -3.15 -2.39
N GLY A 219 1.62 -4.46 -2.50
CA GLY A 219 2.67 -5.44 -2.76
C GLY A 219 3.38 -5.21 -4.10
N LEU A 220 2.63 -4.76 -5.11
CA LEU A 220 3.18 -4.42 -6.43
C LEU A 220 4.10 -3.20 -6.39
N GLY A 221 3.76 -2.18 -5.61
CA GLY A 221 4.56 -0.95 -5.47
C GLY A 221 5.93 -1.23 -4.86
N LEU A 222 5.95 -2.03 -3.79
CA LEU A 222 7.19 -2.46 -3.13
C LEU A 222 8.02 -3.38 -4.03
N SER A 223 7.39 -4.33 -4.73
CA SER A 223 8.06 -5.23 -5.68
C SER A 223 8.85 -4.44 -6.73
N THR A 224 8.21 -3.45 -7.33
CA THR A 224 8.82 -2.60 -8.37
C THR A 224 10.09 -1.92 -7.84
N ARG A 225 10.06 -1.44 -6.59
CA ARG A 225 11.19 -0.74 -5.97
C ARG A 225 12.30 -1.70 -5.55
N LEU A 226 11.96 -2.85 -5.00
CA LEU A 226 12.94 -3.89 -4.65
C LEU A 226 13.70 -4.40 -5.87
N GLN A 227 13.01 -4.57 -7.00
CA GLN A 227 13.65 -4.92 -8.27
C GLN A 227 14.58 -3.82 -8.79
N ALA A 228 14.21 -2.54 -8.60
CA ALA A 228 15.06 -1.42 -8.99
C ALA A 228 16.40 -1.36 -8.23
N LEU A 229 16.49 -1.96 -7.03
CA LEU A 229 17.72 -2.04 -6.23
C LEU A 229 18.79 -2.97 -6.81
N GLY A 230 18.45 -3.79 -7.82
CA GLY A 230 19.41 -4.69 -8.47
C GLY A 230 19.96 -5.78 -7.54
N LEU A 231 19.15 -6.26 -6.57
CA LEU A 231 19.58 -7.28 -5.62
C LEU A 231 19.92 -8.60 -6.33
N PRO A 232 21.01 -9.29 -5.95
CA PRO A 232 21.34 -10.61 -6.47
C PRO A 232 20.18 -11.60 -6.30
N GLU A 233 19.90 -12.42 -7.32
CA GLU A 233 18.80 -13.40 -7.29
C GLU A 233 19.02 -14.52 -6.26
N ASP A 234 20.27 -14.78 -5.87
CA ASP A 234 20.60 -15.79 -4.89
C ASP A 234 20.02 -15.43 -3.52
N GLY A 235 19.09 -16.26 -3.03
CA GLY A 235 18.38 -15.98 -1.80
C GLY A 235 17.33 -14.87 -1.88
N MET A 236 16.98 -14.34 -3.07
CA MET A 236 15.94 -13.33 -3.26
C MET A 236 14.62 -13.75 -2.61
N LEU A 237 14.15 -14.98 -2.83
CA LEU A 237 12.93 -15.48 -2.21
C LEU A 237 13.03 -15.50 -0.68
N ALA A 238 14.17 -15.88 -0.13
CA ALA A 238 14.39 -15.88 1.31
C ALA A 238 14.39 -14.45 1.89
N ARG A 239 15.04 -13.50 1.20
CA ARG A 239 15.03 -12.06 1.55
C ARG A 239 13.62 -11.48 1.50
N VAL A 240 12.84 -11.76 0.45
CA VAL A 240 11.43 -11.33 0.30
C VAL A 240 10.54 -11.92 1.39
N ILE A 241 10.71 -13.21 1.72
CA ILE A 241 9.97 -13.85 2.81
C ILE A 241 10.34 -13.21 4.16
N ALA A 242 11.63 -13.02 4.44
CA ALA A 242 12.08 -12.38 5.68
C ALA A 242 11.59 -10.93 5.80
N PHE A 243 11.63 -10.17 4.71
CA PHE A 243 11.06 -8.83 4.64
C PHE A 243 9.57 -8.83 4.96
N ASN A 244 8.79 -9.76 4.37
CA ASN A 244 7.36 -9.93 4.68
C ASN A 244 7.10 -10.29 6.15
N VAL A 245 7.93 -11.14 6.75
CA VAL A 245 7.86 -11.43 8.19
C VAL A 245 8.07 -10.15 8.99
N GLY A 246 9.03 -9.32 8.58
CA GLY A 246 9.24 -7.99 9.14
C GLY A 246 8.02 -7.09 9.05
N ILE A 247 7.38 -7.01 7.88
CA ILE A 247 6.14 -6.25 7.68
C ILE A 247 5.05 -6.74 8.62
N GLU A 248 4.81 -8.04 8.71
CA GLU A 248 3.76 -8.60 9.55
C GLU A 248 3.99 -8.27 11.03
N VAL A 249 5.24 -8.36 11.51
CA VAL A 249 5.62 -7.97 12.88
C VAL A 249 5.40 -6.46 13.11
N GLY A 250 5.88 -5.61 12.20
CA GLY A 250 5.70 -4.16 12.27
C GLY A 250 4.22 -3.76 12.28
N GLN A 251 3.40 -4.43 11.47
CA GLN A 251 1.97 -4.21 11.35
C GLN A 251 1.21 -4.61 12.63
N LEU A 252 1.53 -5.76 13.23
CA LEU A 252 0.95 -6.18 14.51
C LEU A 252 1.35 -5.21 15.64
N ALA A 253 2.61 -4.77 15.68
CA ALA A 253 3.08 -3.79 16.64
C ALA A 253 2.34 -2.45 16.49
N ALA A 254 2.19 -1.96 15.26
CA ALA A 254 1.44 -0.74 14.96
C ALA A 254 -0.01 -0.81 15.47
N ILE A 255 -0.73 -1.92 15.21
CA ILE A 255 -2.12 -2.09 15.68
C ILE A 255 -2.19 -1.99 17.22
N VAL A 256 -1.30 -2.69 17.93
CA VAL A 256 -1.28 -2.68 19.39
C VAL A 256 -1.05 -1.25 19.91
N VAL A 257 -0.06 -0.55 19.36
CA VAL A 257 0.25 0.84 19.73
C VAL A 257 -0.94 1.76 19.44
N MET A 258 -1.51 1.69 18.24
CA MET A 258 -2.66 2.52 17.84
C MET A 258 -3.87 2.32 18.76
N VAL A 259 -4.14 1.08 19.16
CA VAL A 259 -5.26 0.75 20.07
C VAL A 259 -4.98 1.27 21.48
N LEU A 260 -3.75 1.13 21.98
CA LEU A 260 -3.36 1.62 23.30
C LEU A 260 -3.44 3.14 23.39
N LEU A 261 -2.85 3.84 22.42
CA LEU A 261 -2.92 5.29 22.30
C LEU A 261 -4.38 5.74 22.20
N GLY A 262 -5.16 5.08 21.35
CA GLY A 262 -6.58 5.32 21.23
C GLY A 262 -7.29 5.28 22.60
N LYS A 263 -7.10 4.22 23.38
CA LYS A 263 -7.71 4.07 24.71
C LYS A 263 -7.26 5.14 25.71
N LEU A 264 -6.00 5.55 25.65
CA LEU A 264 -5.44 6.60 26.51
C LEU A 264 -6.10 7.95 26.21
N PHE A 265 -6.12 8.34 24.94
CA PHE A 265 -6.63 9.64 24.51
C PHE A 265 -8.16 9.74 24.49
N ALA A 266 -8.85 8.62 24.37
CA ALA A 266 -10.30 8.56 24.48
C ALA A 266 -10.85 9.10 25.81
N ARG A 267 -10.00 9.14 26.85
CA ARG A 267 -10.33 9.72 28.16
C ARG A 267 -10.14 11.24 28.20
N ALA A 268 -9.30 11.81 27.35
CA ALA A 268 -8.95 13.23 27.34
C ALA A 268 -9.81 14.07 26.36
N ILE A 269 -10.32 13.47 25.28
CA ILE A 269 -11.01 14.19 24.20
C ILE A 269 -12.50 13.80 24.16
N THR A 270 -13.38 14.78 24.36
CA THR A 270 -14.84 14.62 24.51
C THR A 270 -15.66 15.08 23.30
N TRP A 271 -15.02 15.47 22.19
CA TRP A 271 -15.70 16.08 21.05
C TRP A 271 -16.60 15.10 20.27
N SER A 272 -17.87 15.45 20.12
CA SER A 272 -18.87 14.69 19.35
C SER A 272 -18.60 14.66 17.85
N HIS A 273 -17.89 15.65 17.31
CA HIS A 273 -17.53 15.74 15.89
C HIS A 273 -16.22 15.03 15.53
N ALA A 274 -15.53 14.45 16.51
CA ALA A 274 -14.17 13.97 16.33
C ALA A 274 -14.07 12.78 15.36
N GLU A 275 -15.07 11.90 15.31
CA GLU A 275 -15.11 10.74 14.40
C GLU A 275 -15.27 11.18 12.94
N ARG A 276 -16.19 12.10 12.65
CA ARG A 276 -16.37 12.66 11.30
C ARG A 276 -15.15 13.47 10.86
N ALA A 277 -14.58 14.27 11.75
CA ALA A 277 -13.35 15.02 11.47
C ALA A 277 -12.17 14.09 11.17
N THR A 278 -12.07 12.96 11.90
CA THR A 278 -11.06 11.94 11.65
C THR A 278 -11.18 11.37 10.23
N HIS A 279 -12.38 10.88 9.88
CA HIS A 279 -12.60 10.31 8.56
C HIS A 279 -12.44 11.35 7.44
N GLY A 280 -12.85 12.60 7.69
CA GLY A 280 -12.56 13.73 6.80
C GLY A 280 -11.05 13.99 6.63
N GLY A 281 -10.26 13.83 7.70
CA GLY A 281 -8.81 13.90 7.66
C GLY A 281 -8.19 12.83 6.75
N PHE A 282 -8.62 11.57 6.86
CA PHE A 282 -8.19 10.50 5.94
C PHE A 282 -8.51 10.82 4.48
N VAL A 283 -9.72 11.33 4.20
CA VAL A 283 -10.10 11.75 2.84
C VAL A 283 -9.20 12.88 2.35
N ALA A 284 -9.02 13.93 3.16
CA ALA A 284 -8.20 15.07 2.78
C ALA A 284 -6.74 14.66 2.50
N ILE A 285 -6.12 13.90 3.42
CA ILE A 285 -4.74 13.44 3.26
C ILE A 285 -4.62 12.55 2.02
N GLY A 286 -5.48 11.55 1.86
CA GLY A 286 -5.42 10.62 0.72
C GLY A 286 -5.63 11.32 -0.63
N VAL A 287 -6.59 12.26 -0.71
CA VAL A 287 -6.84 13.03 -1.94
C VAL A 287 -5.70 13.99 -2.25
N VAL A 288 -5.18 14.72 -1.26
CA VAL A 288 -4.04 15.62 -1.45
C VAL A 288 -2.81 14.84 -1.88
N ALA A 289 -2.49 13.73 -1.20
CA ALA A 289 -1.38 12.87 -1.57
C ALA A 289 -1.55 12.30 -2.99
N ALA A 290 -2.74 11.81 -3.35
CA ALA A 290 -3.01 11.30 -4.70
C ALA A 290 -2.86 12.40 -5.77
N LEU A 291 -3.35 13.62 -5.52
CA LEU A 291 -3.22 14.76 -6.43
C LEU A 291 -1.76 15.19 -6.59
N VAL A 292 -1.02 15.29 -5.48
CA VAL A 292 0.41 15.62 -5.49
C VAL A 292 1.18 14.56 -6.26
N LEU A 293 1.02 13.28 -5.93
CA LEU A 293 1.66 12.18 -6.63
C LEU A 293 1.26 12.13 -8.11
N THR A 294 0.00 12.37 -8.46
CA THR A 294 -0.44 12.44 -9.86
C THR A 294 0.21 13.62 -10.58
N MET A 295 0.26 14.79 -9.97
CA MET A 295 0.96 15.95 -10.52
C MET A 295 2.42 15.61 -10.77
N LEU A 296 3.08 14.94 -9.82
CA LEU A 296 4.47 14.51 -9.94
C LEU A 296 4.65 13.44 -11.02
N THR A 297 3.68 12.54 -11.21
CA THR A 297 3.69 11.55 -12.32
C THR A 297 3.55 12.19 -13.70
N VAL A 298 2.69 13.21 -13.81
CA VAL A 298 2.38 13.88 -15.08
C VAL A 298 3.44 14.91 -15.44
N THR A 299 4.02 15.58 -14.45
CA THR A 299 5.08 16.58 -14.65
C THR A 299 6.49 15.98 -14.64
N GLY A 300 6.63 14.72 -14.22
CA GLY A 300 7.94 14.08 -14.07
C GLY A 300 8.76 14.56 -12.87
N VAL A 301 8.19 15.41 -12.00
CA VAL A 301 8.91 16.14 -10.93
C VAL A 301 9.29 15.25 -9.72
N THR A 302 8.88 13.98 -9.68
CA THR A 302 9.40 12.97 -8.70
C THR A 302 10.45 12.03 -9.26
N GLY A 303 10.80 12.16 -10.54
CA GLY A 303 12.17 11.88 -10.86
C GLY A 303 12.95 13.10 -10.42
N GLU A 304 13.99 12.92 -9.63
CA GLU A 304 15.28 13.41 -10.11
C GLU A 304 15.56 12.76 -11.48
N GLY A 305 14.73 13.07 -12.49
CA GLY A 305 15.23 13.36 -13.81
C GLY A 305 15.98 14.66 -13.63
N ARG A 306 17.16 14.53 -13.01
CA ARG A 306 18.26 15.40 -13.27
C ARG A 306 18.54 15.17 -14.76
N ALA A 307 17.71 15.77 -15.62
CA ALA A 307 18.05 16.08 -16.99
C ALA A 307 19.13 17.16 -16.92
N ASP A 308 20.21 16.82 -16.23
CA ASP A 308 21.43 17.55 -16.32
C ASP A 308 22.00 17.13 -17.64
N ALA A 309 22.11 18.13 -18.49
CA ALA A 309 23.02 18.03 -19.60
C ALA A 309 24.43 17.96 -18.99
N VAL A 310 25.10 16.82 -19.17
CA VAL A 310 26.53 16.71 -18.93
C VAL A 310 27.19 16.83 -20.29
N GLY A 311 27.76 18.00 -20.59
CA GLY A 311 28.27 18.29 -21.93
C GLY A 311 27.14 18.23 -22.98
N SER A 312 27.33 17.40 -24.01
CA SER A 312 26.34 17.14 -25.07
C SER A 312 25.37 15.99 -24.76
N CYS A 313 25.47 15.38 -23.59
CA CYS A 313 24.71 14.19 -23.21
C CYS A 313 23.57 14.53 -22.27
N SER A 314 22.48 13.79 -22.37
CA SER A 314 21.37 13.84 -21.43
C SER A 314 21.53 12.76 -20.36
N VAL A 315 21.35 13.14 -19.09
CA VAL A 315 21.23 12.19 -17.98
C VAL A 315 19.76 11.98 -17.67
N SER A 316 19.37 10.73 -17.44
CA SER A 316 18.01 10.37 -17.05
C SER A 316 18.05 9.18 -16.10
N THR A 317 16.97 8.98 -15.34
CA THR A 317 16.82 7.77 -14.52
C THR A 317 16.95 6.54 -15.41
N ARG A 318 17.71 5.54 -14.95
CA ARG A 318 17.99 4.33 -15.73
C ARG A 318 16.71 3.63 -16.15
N ALA A 319 16.49 3.55 -17.46
CA ALA A 319 15.45 2.71 -18.07
C ALA A 319 15.99 1.32 -18.48
N THR A 320 17.30 1.21 -18.67
CA THR A 320 17.96 -0.02 -19.14
C THR A 320 18.08 -1.06 -18.02
N THR A 321 17.63 -2.28 -18.26
CA THR A 321 17.68 -3.39 -17.30
C THR A 321 18.66 -4.46 -17.76
N TYR A 322 19.38 -5.05 -16.80
CA TYR A 322 20.30 -6.16 -17.03
C TYR A 322 19.85 -7.33 -16.17
N ALA A 323 19.91 -8.53 -16.72
CA ALA A 323 19.69 -9.73 -15.93
C ALA A 323 20.78 -9.82 -14.86
N ALA A 324 20.38 -9.79 -13.58
CA ALA A 324 21.30 -9.86 -12.44
C ALA A 324 21.78 -11.29 -12.16
N ALA A 325 21.15 -12.31 -12.77
CA ALA A 325 21.41 -13.72 -12.46
C ALA A 325 22.56 -14.35 -13.25
N GLY A 326 23.42 -15.05 -12.51
CA GLY A 326 24.32 -16.08 -13.03
C GLY A 326 25.61 -15.57 -13.69
N GLY A 327 25.82 -14.25 -13.72
CA GLY A 327 27.05 -13.63 -14.18
C GLY A 327 28.14 -13.56 -13.10
N GLY A 328 29.40 -13.62 -13.51
CA GLY A 328 30.56 -13.33 -12.66
C GLY A 328 31.11 -11.93 -12.91
N HIS A 329 32.26 -11.60 -12.33
CA HIS A 329 32.98 -10.40 -12.77
C HIS A 329 33.49 -10.57 -14.22
N PRO A 330 33.25 -9.60 -15.10
CA PRO A 330 33.73 -9.62 -16.47
C PRO A 330 35.25 -9.81 -16.54
N ALA A 331 35.71 -10.73 -17.40
CA ALA A 331 37.13 -11.04 -17.56
C ALA A 331 37.96 -9.88 -18.16
N LYS A 332 37.29 -8.88 -18.74
CA LYS A 332 37.89 -7.70 -19.36
C LYS A 332 36.99 -6.50 -19.10
N THR A 333 37.58 -5.31 -19.08
CA THR A 333 36.84 -4.05 -18.98
C THR A 333 36.44 -3.47 -20.34
N PHE A 334 36.96 -3.99 -21.45
CA PHE A 334 36.64 -3.50 -22.79
C PHE A 334 36.45 -4.65 -23.78
N TYR A 335 35.28 -4.68 -24.42
CA TYR A 335 34.89 -5.63 -25.46
C TYR A 335 34.76 -4.87 -26.79
N ARG A 336 35.42 -5.38 -27.83
CA ARG A 336 35.43 -4.78 -29.19
C ARG A 336 34.11 -5.00 -29.94
N PRO A 337 33.86 -4.28 -31.06
CA PRO A 337 32.69 -4.52 -31.92
C PRO A 337 32.46 -5.97 -32.36
N ALA A 338 33.56 -6.73 -32.55
CA ALA A 338 33.50 -8.13 -32.95
C ALA A 338 33.37 -9.12 -31.78
N GLU A 339 33.48 -8.65 -30.54
CA GLU A 339 33.40 -9.47 -29.33
C GLU A 339 32.01 -9.32 -28.72
N ARG A 340 31.35 -10.43 -28.41
CA ARG A 340 30.10 -10.40 -27.63
C ARG A 340 30.45 -10.18 -26.16
N TYR A 341 29.88 -9.15 -25.55
CA TYR A 341 30.04 -8.92 -24.12
C TYR A 341 29.05 -9.80 -23.32
N PRO A 342 29.44 -10.29 -22.13
CA PRO A 342 28.58 -11.11 -21.29
C PRO A 342 27.57 -10.23 -20.56
N GLU A 343 26.35 -10.11 -21.10
CA GLU A 343 25.26 -9.29 -20.54
C GLU A 343 24.94 -9.63 -19.07
N ALA A 344 25.00 -10.92 -18.69
CA ALA A 344 24.77 -11.35 -17.31
C ALA A 344 25.86 -10.87 -16.34
N ASP A 345 27.14 -10.87 -16.77
CA ASP A 345 28.25 -10.38 -15.95
C ASP A 345 28.19 -8.84 -15.80
N PHE A 346 27.67 -8.15 -16.82
CA PHE A 346 27.46 -6.70 -16.80
C PHE A 346 26.38 -6.31 -15.79
N GLY A 347 25.30 -7.10 -15.72
CA GLY A 347 24.26 -6.92 -14.70
C GLY A 347 24.79 -7.05 -13.27
N HIS A 348 25.67 -8.04 -13.02
CA HIS A 348 26.27 -8.27 -11.71
C HIS A 348 27.04 -7.05 -11.18
N VAL A 349 27.89 -6.43 -12.01
CA VAL A 349 28.81 -5.36 -11.57
C VAL A 349 28.16 -3.98 -11.39
N LEU A 350 26.93 -3.78 -11.85
CA LEU A 350 26.19 -2.54 -11.59
C LEU A 350 25.96 -2.32 -10.08
N GLY A 351 25.72 -3.40 -9.34
CA GLY A 351 25.58 -3.36 -7.87
C GLY A 351 26.90 -3.04 -7.15
N ASP A 352 28.03 -3.36 -7.77
CA ASP A 352 29.37 -3.07 -7.23
C ASP A 352 29.83 -1.63 -7.49
N GLY A 353 28.95 -0.81 -8.08
CA GLY A 353 29.21 0.59 -8.37
C GLY A 353 29.91 0.84 -9.71
N TYR A 354 29.95 -0.13 -10.63
CA TYR A 354 30.49 0.10 -11.97
C TYR A 354 29.55 0.90 -12.88
N VAL A 355 30.13 1.52 -13.90
CA VAL A 355 29.45 2.16 -15.01
C VAL A 355 29.64 1.32 -16.27
N LEU A 356 28.54 0.84 -16.85
CA LEU A 356 28.54 0.14 -18.12
C LEU A 356 28.41 1.14 -19.26
N VAL A 357 29.24 0.99 -20.29
CA VAL A 357 29.30 1.86 -21.45
C VAL A 357 28.98 1.06 -22.70
N HIS A 358 27.92 1.47 -23.38
CA HIS A 358 27.45 0.88 -24.62
C HIS A 358 27.75 1.82 -25.78
N TYR A 359 28.24 1.24 -26.86
CA TYR A 359 28.54 1.97 -28.08
C TYR A 359 28.13 1.13 -29.30
N PRO A 360 27.74 1.74 -30.42
CA PRO A 360 27.26 0.99 -31.56
C PRO A 360 28.40 0.25 -32.25
N THR A 361 28.12 -0.91 -32.86
CA THR A 361 29.11 -1.64 -33.66
C THR A 361 29.63 -0.86 -34.87
N THR A 362 28.88 0.17 -35.29
CA THR A 362 29.20 1.10 -36.38
C THR A 362 30.10 2.26 -35.95
N LEU A 363 30.46 2.38 -34.66
CA LEU A 363 31.28 3.47 -34.15
C LEU A 363 32.66 3.49 -34.87
N PRO A 364 33.12 4.65 -35.38
CA PRO A 364 34.42 4.78 -36.04
C PRO A 364 35.60 4.24 -35.23
N ASP A 365 36.52 3.51 -35.88
CA ASP A 365 37.68 2.89 -35.23
C ASP A 365 38.55 3.87 -34.41
N ALA A 366 38.61 5.13 -34.81
CA ALA A 366 39.31 6.17 -34.05
C ALA A 366 38.65 6.42 -32.69
N GLN A 367 37.33 6.56 -32.66
CA GLN A 367 36.54 6.76 -31.46
C GLN A 367 36.53 5.51 -30.57
N VAL A 368 36.47 4.31 -31.16
CA VAL A 368 36.63 3.04 -30.42
C VAL A 368 37.99 2.98 -29.70
N ARG A 369 39.07 3.47 -30.33
CA ARG A 369 40.40 3.54 -29.69
C ARG A 369 40.43 4.54 -28.54
N GLU A 370 39.82 5.72 -28.70
CA GLU A 370 39.75 6.74 -27.65
C GLU A 370 38.91 6.27 -26.45
N LEU A 371 37.74 5.66 -26.70
CA LEU A 371 36.91 5.07 -25.65
C LEU A 371 37.68 3.98 -24.90
N LYS A 372 38.38 3.09 -25.63
CA LYS A 372 39.22 2.06 -25.01
C LYS A 372 40.30 2.66 -24.12
N GLN A 373 40.97 3.73 -24.56
CA GLN A 373 41.99 4.41 -23.76
C GLN A 373 41.41 5.03 -22.48
N LEU A 374 40.18 5.58 -22.54
CA LEU A 374 39.49 6.08 -21.36
C LEU A 374 39.20 4.92 -20.38
N VAL A 375 38.47 3.90 -20.84
CA VAL A 375 38.00 2.78 -20.00
C VAL A 375 39.13 1.95 -19.41
N THR A 376 40.21 1.72 -20.17
CA THR A 376 41.37 0.93 -19.69
C THR A 376 42.45 1.78 -19.02
N GLY A 377 42.27 3.12 -19.02
CA GLY A 377 43.21 4.06 -18.45
C GLY A 377 42.95 4.36 -16.96
N PRO A 378 43.80 5.20 -16.34
CA PRO A 378 43.67 5.55 -14.92
C PRO A 378 42.35 6.29 -14.58
N ASN A 379 41.73 6.93 -15.58
CA ASN A 379 40.47 7.65 -15.43
C ASN A 379 39.23 6.79 -15.73
N GLY A 380 39.42 5.53 -16.11
CA GLY A 380 38.35 4.57 -16.42
C GLY A 380 38.10 3.54 -15.33
N ALA A 381 38.69 3.71 -14.15
CA ALA A 381 38.44 2.83 -13.01
C ALA A 381 36.94 2.76 -12.73
N GLY A 382 36.39 1.56 -12.64
CA GLY A 382 34.94 1.35 -12.48
C GLY A 382 34.13 1.42 -13.77
N MET A 383 34.74 1.53 -14.96
CA MET A 383 34.02 1.47 -16.24
C MET A 383 34.19 0.09 -16.91
N LEU A 384 33.13 -0.37 -17.58
CA LEU A 384 33.21 -1.44 -18.58
C LEU A 384 32.55 -1.00 -19.86
N ALA A 385 33.13 -1.34 -21.02
CA ALA A 385 32.55 -1.01 -22.31
C ALA A 385 32.31 -2.23 -23.20
N GLY A 386 31.15 -2.26 -23.86
CA GLY A 386 30.76 -3.29 -24.81
C GLY A 386 30.00 -2.73 -26.01
N ALA A 387 30.21 -3.33 -27.17
CA ALA A 387 29.54 -2.89 -28.39
C ALA A 387 28.13 -3.50 -28.51
N THR A 388 27.14 -2.69 -28.87
CA THR A 388 25.74 -3.08 -29.04
C THR A 388 25.33 -2.98 -30.52
N PRO A 389 24.80 -4.05 -31.15
CA PRO A 389 24.48 -4.05 -32.59
C PRO A 389 23.35 -3.10 -33.02
N ASP A 390 22.40 -2.80 -32.13
CA ASP A 390 21.17 -2.06 -32.43
C ASP A 390 21.05 -0.76 -31.63
N GLN A 391 22.17 -0.08 -31.39
CA GLN A 391 22.23 1.20 -30.69
C GLN A 391 22.33 2.35 -31.69
N ASP A 392 21.51 3.38 -31.53
CA ASP A 392 21.52 4.56 -32.39
C ASP A 392 22.48 5.65 -31.86
N GLU A 393 22.59 5.78 -30.54
CA GLU A 393 23.41 6.79 -29.87
C GLU A 393 24.91 6.44 -29.96
N PRO A 394 25.81 7.38 -30.28
CA PRO A 394 27.26 7.14 -30.27
C PRO A 394 27.81 6.64 -28.93
N LEU A 395 27.22 7.10 -27.82
CA LEU A 395 27.57 6.69 -26.46
C LEU A 395 26.32 6.62 -25.59
N LYS A 396 26.20 5.50 -24.88
CA LYS A 396 25.24 5.32 -23.80
C LYS A 396 25.99 4.76 -22.60
N ALA A 397 25.75 5.29 -21.40
CA ALA A 397 26.35 4.74 -20.18
C ALA A 397 25.30 4.55 -19.10
N VAL A 398 25.50 3.56 -18.23
CA VAL A 398 24.50 3.13 -17.25
C VAL A 398 25.19 2.79 -15.93
N ASN A 399 24.70 3.34 -14.83
CA ASN A 399 25.10 2.97 -13.47
C ASN A 399 23.90 2.31 -12.72
N ALA A 400 23.95 2.18 -11.40
CA ALA A 400 22.86 1.55 -10.65
C ALA A 400 21.54 2.36 -10.65
N GLN A 401 21.60 3.68 -10.86
CA GLN A 401 20.50 4.62 -10.70
C GLN A 401 20.13 5.33 -12.01
N ASP A 402 21.13 5.78 -12.76
CA ASP A 402 20.99 6.66 -13.92
C ASP A 402 21.58 6.07 -15.19
N GLN A 403 21.17 6.66 -16.31
CA GLN A 403 21.75 6.44 -17.62
C GLN A 403 22.07 7.78 -18.30
N LEU A 404 23.17 7.79 -19.03
CA LEU A 404 23.67 8.86 -19.88
C LEU A 404 23.44 8.47 -21.34
N GLU A 405 22.81 9.32 -22.13
CA GLU A 405 22.64 9.14 -23.57
C GLU A 405 23.14 10.39 -24.31
N CYS A 406 24.11 10.19 -25.21
CA CYS A 406 24.77 11.27 -25.92
C CYS A 406 24.36 11.30 -27.39
N GLU A 407 23.95 12.47 -27.90
CA GLU A 407 23.71 12.66 -29.34
C GLU A 407 25.02 12.68 -30.14
N GLU A 408 26.12 13.07 -29.50
CA GLU A 408 27.48 13.10 -30.06
C GLU A 408 28.46 12.27 -29.24
N PHE A 409 29.61 11.92 -29.83
CA PHE A 409 30.65 11.17 -29.12
C PHE A 409 31.41 12.08 -28.13
N ASP A 410 30.97 12.08 -26.87
CA ASP A 410 31.47 12.99 -25.81
C ASP A 410 32.07 12.22 -24.61
N LEU A 411 33.38 11.93 -24.72
CA LEU A 411 34.14 11.27 -23.65
C LEU A 411 34.32 12.12 -22.37
N PRO A 412 34.48 13.46 -22.44
CA PRO A 412 34.45 14.31 -21.25
C PRO A 412 33.17 14.15 -20.44
N ALA A 413 32.00 14.14 -21.09
CA ALA A 413 30.72 13.95 -20.42
C ALA A 413 30.61 12.57 -19.76
N LEU A 414 31.01 11.51 -20.47
CA LEU A 414 31.07 10.15 -19.92
C LEU A 414 31.94 10.07 -18.65
N ARG A 415 33.09 10.76 -18.67
CA ARG A 415 34.00 10.80 -17.52
C ARG A 415 33.36 11.52 -16.34
N GLN A 416 32.73 12.67 -16.57
CA GLN A 416 32.06 13.44 -15.54
C GLN A 416 30.92 12.63 -14.90
N PHE A 417 30.05 12.03 -15.71
CA PHE A 417 28.98 11.13 -15.25
C PHE A 417 29.50 10.00 -14.34
N THR A 418 30.63 9.40 -14.70
CA THR A 418 31.24 8.34 -13.90
C THR A 418 31.88 8.87 -12.60
N GLN A 419 32.44 10.08 -12.62
CA GLN A 419 33.02 10.70 -11.44
C GLN A 419 31.95 11.09 -10.43
N ASP A 420 30.84 11.64 -10.90
CA ASP A 420 29.71 12.04 -10.07
C ASP A 420 29.11 10.82 -9.36
N TRP A 421 28.89 9.72 -10.09
CA TRP A 421 28.44 8.45 -9.53
C TRP A 421 29.38 7.92 -8.43
N HIS A 422 30.70 7.92 -8.66
CA HIS A 422 31.64 7.47 -7.64
C HIS A 422 31.75 8.42 -6.45
N ALA A 423 31.47 9.71 -6.63
CA ALA A 423 31.46 10.69 -5.55
C ALA A 423 30.23 10.49 -4.65
N GLU A 424 29.07 10.19 -5.24
CA GLU A 424 27.84 9.83 -4.53
C GLU A 424 28.03 8.56 -3.70
N LEU A 425 28.62 7.50 -4.28
CA LEU A 425 28.92 6.27 -3.55
C LEU A 425 29.84 6.48 -2.33
N LYS A 426 30.70 7.50 -2.38
CA LYS A 426 31.59 7.87 -1.27
C LYS A 426 30.94 8.84 -0.27
N GLY A 427 29.73 9.30 -0.52
CA GLY A 427 29.04 10.32 0.28
C GLY A 427 29.70 11.70 0.20
N THR A 428 30.40 11.99 -0.90
CA THR A 428 31.12 13.25 -1.13
C THR A 428 30.49 13.99 -2.31
N THR A 429 29.23 14.41 -2.21
CA THR A 429 28.65 15.33 -3.19
C THR A 429 29.20 16.73 -2.93
N ALA A 430 29.77 17.36 -3.96
CA ALA A 430 30.17 18.76 -3.91
C ALA A 430 28.91 19.63 -4.07
N ASP A 431 28.48 20.26 -2.98
CA ASP A 431 27.51 21.37 -2.99
C ASP A 431 28.05 22.61 -3.72
#